data_AF-A0A0M2LRI4-F1
#
_entry.id   AF-A0A0M2LRI4-F1
#
_cell.length_a   1.000
_cell.length_b   1.000
_cell.length_c   1.000
_cell.angle_alpha   90.00
_cell.angle_beta   90.00
_cell.angle_gamma   90.00
#
_symmetry.space_group_name_H-M   'P 1'
#
loop_
_entity.id
_entity.type
_entity.pdbx_description
1 polymer ?
#
loop_
_entity_poly.entity_id
_entity_poly.type
_entity_poly.pdbx_seq_one_letter_code
_entity_poly.pdbx_strand_id
1 'polypeptide(L)' 'MQQPGLHGRHRDKNDEISRKHGNTLVSTLRKIYGSSFASGAQPGETLSEVLAEMDEPSLSKLVHDHERGDFEHRISAA' A
#
# COMPACT_ATOMS: atom_id res chain seq x y z
N MET A 1 23.26 -19.59 -11.71
CA MET A 1 22.22 -19.63 -10.66
C MET A 1 20.94 -19.08 -11.29
N GLN A 2 20.01 -19.96 -11.67
CA GLN A 2 18.73 -19.53 -12.23
C GLN A 2 17.86 -19.00 -11.07
N GLN A 3 17.42 -17.75 -11.15
CA GLN A 3 16.32 -17.28 -10.31
C GLN A 3 15.03 -17.53 -11.10
N PRO A 4 14.19 -18.49 -10.70
CA PRO A 4 12.93 -18.73 -11.39
C PRO A 4 12.03 -17.52 -11.12
N GLY A 5 11.67 -16.81 -12.18
CA GLY A 5 10.60 -15.83 -12.11
C GLY A 5 9.32 -16.50 -11.62
N LEU A 6 8.60 -15.82 -10.72
CA LEU A 6 7.13 -15.63 -10.66
C LEU A 6 6.80 -14.86 -9.36
N HIS A 7 6.32 -13.61 -9.51
CA HIS A 7 5.68 -12.70 -8.52
C HIS A 7 6.44 -12.04 -7.34
N GLY A 8 7.77 -12.17 -7.22
CA GLY A 8 8.57 -11.48 -6.18
C GLY A 8 8.67 -9.94 -6.28
N ARG A 9 7.98 -9.28 -7.22
CA ARG A 9 8.04 -7.82 -7.39
C ARG A 9 7.18 -7.05 -6.40
N HIS A 10 6.28 -7.72 -5.70
CA HIS A 10 5.37 -7.05 -4.77
C HIS A 10 6.11 -6.56 -3.53
N ARG A 11 7.08 -7.34 -3.05
CA ARG A 11 7.80 -7.06 -1.80
C ARG A 11 8.72 -5.82 -1.90
N ASP A 12 9.42 -5.66 -3.01
CA ASP A 12 10.29 -4.48 -3.23
C ASP A 12 9.48 -3.19 -3.38
N LYS A 13 8.34 -3.27 -4.10
CA LYS A 13 7.40 -2.15 -4.23
C LYS A 13 6.73 -1.80 -2.90
N ASN A 14 6.40 -2.81 -2.10
CA ASN A 14 5.90 -2.62 -0.73
C ASN A 14 6.93 -1.86 0.11
N ASP A 15 8.20 -2.27 0.03
CA ASP A 15 9.29 -1.63 0.74
C ASP A 15 9.47 -0.18 0.31
N GLU A 16 9.35 0.13 -0.99
CA GLU A 16 9.41 1.50 -1.49
C GLU A 16 8.22 2.35 -1.02
N ILE A 17 6.99 1.82 -1.10
CA ILE A 17 5.77 2.49 -0.62
C ILE A 17 5.85 2.72 0.90
N SER A 18 6.34 1.75 1.66
CA SER A 18 6.57 1.88 3.10
C SER A 18 7.66 2.93 3.40
N ARG A 19 8.73 2.98 2.62
CA ARG A 19 9.78 4.00 2.85
C ARG A 19 9.33 5.41 2.50
N LYS A 20 8.57 5.60 1.41
CA LYS A 20 8.09 6.92 0.96
C LYS A 20 6.85 7.38 1.72
N HIS A 21 5.90 6.49 1.92
CA HIS A 21 4.55 6.79 2.42
C HIS A 21 4.18 5.96 3.64
N GLY A 22 5.14 5.26 4.26
CA GLY A 22 4.87 4.41 5.42
C GLY A 22 4.27 5.15 6.60
N ASN A 23 4.53 6.46 6.75
CA ASN A 23 3.92 7.28 7.81
C ASN A 23 2.44 7.66 7.54
N THR A 24 1.90 7.29 6.37
CA THR A 24 0.53 7.60 6.00
C THR A 24 -0.42 6.77 6.85
N LEU A 25 -1.37 7.41 7.51
CA LEU A 25 -2.34 6.70 8.33
C LEU A 25 -3.32 5.92 7.45
N VAL A 26 -3.73 4.74 7.92
CA VAL A 26 -4.80 3.94 7.29
C VAL A 26 -6.10 4.72 7.19
N SER A 27 -6.40 5.60 8.16
CA SER A 27 -7.54 6.51 8.08
C SER A 27 -7.53 7.36 6.80
N THR A 28 -6.39 7.92 6.42
CA THR A 28 -6.23 8.70 5.18
C THR A 28 -6.43 7.82 3.96
N LEU A 29 -5.84 6.63 3.94
CA LEU A 29 -6.00 5.68 2.85
C LEU A 29 -7.46 5.23 2.69
N ARG A 30 -8.19 5.05 3.78
CA ARG A 30 -9.62 4.74 3.76
C ARG A 30 -10.48 5.87 3.21
N LYS A 31 -10.07 7.13 3.34
CA LYS A 31 -10.76 8.24 2.64
C LYS A 31 -10.61 8.13 1.13
N ILE A 32 -9.42 7.74 0.68
CA ILE A 32 -9.04 7.67 -0.73
C ILE A 32 -9.63 6.43 -1.41
N TYR A 33 -9.42 5.27 -0.79
CA TYR A 33 -9.71 3.94 -1.32
C TYR A 33 -11.04 3.37 -0.84
N GLY A 34 -11.62 3.95 0.22
CA GLY A 34 -12.84 3.51 0.88
C GLY A 34 -12.59 2.79 2.21
N SER A 35 -13.62 2.73 3.04
CA SER A 35 -13.57 2.15 4.40
C SER A 35 -13.18 0.68 4.45
N SER A 36 -13.35 -0.05 3.33
CA SER A 36 -12.90 -1.45 3.20
C SER A 36 -11.39 -1.59 3.00
N PHE A 37 -10.66 -0.51 2.75
CA PHE A 37 -9.21 -0.57 2.60
C PHE A 37 -8.55 -0.92 3.93
N ALA A 38 -7.71 -1.96 3.91
CA ALA A 38 -7.05 -2.52 5.09
C ALA A 38 -8.03 -2.73 6.25
N SER A 39 -9.14 -3.44 6.02
CA SER A 39 -10.19 -3.64 7.03
C SER A 39 -9.72 -4.34 8.31
N GLY A 40 -8.64 -5.12 8.24
CA GLY A 40 -7.99 -5.72 9.40
C GLY A 40 -7.19 -4.73 10.28
N ALA A 41 -6.84 -3.57 9.72
CA ALA A 41 -6.03 -2.57 10.41
C ALA A 41 -6.85 -1.53 11.17
N GLN A 42 -6.24 -0.89 12.16
CA GLN A 42 -6.77 0.26 12.85
C GLN A 42 -6.56 1.54 12.04
N PRO A 43 -7.48 2.52 12.11
CA PRO A 43 -7.35 3.81 11.40
C PRO A 43 -6.16 4.66 11.88
N GLY A 44 -5.63 4.39 13.08
CA GLY A 44 -4.46 5.04 13.66
C GLY A 44 -3.13 4.35 13.33
N GLU A 45 -3.16 3.18 12.69
CA GLU A 45 -1.94 2.52 12.24
C GLU A 45 -1.38 3.17 10.99
N THR A 46 -0.06 3.00 10.83
CA THR A 46 0.67 3.52 9.70
C THR A 46 0.67 2.52 8.55
N LEU A 47 0.78 3.01 7.33
CA LEU A 47 0.81 2.20 6.12
C LEU A 47 1.91 1.13 6.20
N SER A 48 3.07 1.49 6.76
CA SER A 48 4.20 0.59 7.01
C SER A 48 3.82 -0.64 7.84
N GLU A 49 3.10 -0.43 8.95
CA GLU A 49 2.71 -1.50 9.88
C GLU A 49 1.69 -2.44 9.22
N VAL A 50 0.72 -1.86 8.53
CA VAL A 50 -0.39 -2.63 7.97
C VAL A 50 -0.04 -3.27 6.65
N LEU A 51 1.01 -2.80 5.97
CA LEU A 51 1.51 -3.33 4.71
C LEU A 51 1.85 -4.83 4.77
N ALA A 52 2.27 -5.30 5.96
CA ALA A 52 2.62 -6.69 6.20
C ALA A 52 1.38 -7.58 6.43
N GLU A 53 0.29 -7.02 6.94
CA GLU A 53 -0.94 -7.74 7.30
C GLU A 53 -2.10 -7.48 6.33
N MET A 54 -1.87 -6.69 5.28
CA MET A 54 -2.89 -6.29 4.31
C MET A 54 -3.20 -7.39 3.28
N ASP A 55 -4.46 -7.49 2.90
CA ASP A 55 -4.93 -8.45 1.90
C ASP A 55 -4.41 -8.16 0.48
N GLU A 56 -4.20 -9.23 -0.30
CA GLU A 56 -3.76 -9.18 -1.71
C GLU A 56 -4.53 -8.17 -2.59
N PRO A 57 -5.88 -8.09 -2.60
CA PRO A 57 -6.60 -7.11 -3.42
C PRO A 57 -6.31 -5.66 -3.05
N SER A 58 -6.14 -5.36 -1.75
CA SER A 58 -5.79 -4.02 -1.28
C SER A 58 -4.37 -3.65 -1.68
N LEU A 59 -3.43 -4.58 -1.51
CA LEU A 59 -2.03 -4.41 -1.91
C LEU A 59 -1.88 -4.26 -3.43
N SER A 60 -2.62 -5.04 -4.23
CA SER A 60 -2.57 -4.96 -5.69
C SER A 60 -3.06 -3.58 -6.18
N LYS A 61 -4.12 -3.06 -5.55
CA LYS A 61 -4.65 -1.72 -5.88
C LYS A 61 -3.70 -0.60 -5.49
N LEU A 62 -3.09 -0.70 -4.30
CA LEU A 62 -2.08 0.23 -3.81
C LEU A 62 -0.87 0.29 -4.75
N VAL A 63 -0.33 -0.87 -5.10
CA VAL A 63 0.84 -0.98 -5.97
C VAL A 63 0.54 -0.49 -7.39
N HIS A 64 -0.65 -0.78 -7.91
CA HIS A 64 -1.05 -0.31 -9.24
C HIS A 64 -1.16 1.23 -9.31
N ASP A 65 -1.71 1.88 -8.28
CA ASP A 65 -1.76 3.34 -8.23
C ASP A 65 -0.37 3.97 -8.00
N HIS A 66 0.49 3.31 -7.23
CA HIS A 66 1.89 3.72 -7.07
C HIS A 66 2.64 3.65 -8.40
N GLU A 67 2.48 2.56 -9.15
CA GLU A 67 3.07 2.40 -10.50
C GLU A 67 2.56 3.44 -11.50
N ARG A 68 1.33 3.93 -11.31
CA ARG A 68 0.75 5.01 -12.13
C ARG A 68 1.12 6.41 -11.64
N GLY A 69 1.75 6.54 -10.47
CA GLY A 69 2.01 7.83 -9.82
C GLY A 69 0.76 8.53 -9.28
N ASP A 70 -0.40 7.86 -9.32
CA ASP A 70 -1.68 8.42 -8.88
C ASP A 70 -1.79 8.39 -7.35
N PHE A 71 -1.10 7.43 -6.73
CA PHE A 71 -1.08 7.27 -5.27
C PHE A 71 -0.62 8.54 -4.54
N GLU A 72 0.47 9.17 -4.99
CA GLU A 72 0.98 10.42 -4.40
C GLU A 72 -0.05 11.55 -4.53
N HIS A 73 -0.70 11.66 -5.69
CA HIS A 73 -1.72 12.68 -5.93
C HIS A 73 -2.92 12.50 -5.01
N ARG A 74 -3.37 11.25 -4.83
CA ARG A 74 -4.51 10.93 -3.97
C ARG A 74 -4.21 11.13 -2.49
N ILE A 75 -3.01 10.77 -2.02
CA ILE A 75 -2.59 11.05 -0.63
C ILE A 75 -2.49 12.55 -0.38
N SER A 76 -1.94 13.31 -1.31
CA SER A 76 -1.85 14.76 -1.18
C SER A 76 -3.22 15.45 -1.17
N ALA A 77 -4.26 14.80 -1.68
CA ALA A 77 -5.62 15.33 -1.78
C ALA A 77 -6.58 14.92 -0.64
N ALA A 78 -6.13 14.11 0.34
CA ALA A 78 -6.97 13.47 1.38
C ALA A 78 -6.87 14.09 2.78
#